data_AF-A0A7S3UTW9-F1
#
_entry.id   AF-A0A7S3UTW9-F1
#
_cell.length_a   1.000
_cell.length_b   1.000
_cell.length_c   1.000
_cell.angle_alpha   90.00
_cell.angle_beta   90.00
_cell.angle_gamma   90.00
#
_symmetry.space_group_name_H-M   'P 1'
#
loop_
_entity.id
_entity.type
_entity.pdbx_description
1 polymer ?
#
loop_
_entity_poly.entity_id
_entity_poly.type
_entity_poly.pdbx_seq_one_letter_code
_entity_poly.pdbx_strand_id
1 'polypeptide(L)'
;VVGGAYMAVIGIFGIISDVFSLAAIDIVLHLYVSFFGIIVVVLEAKGALFTQERKDKIIYYFRAMAYVWGRGVFFIFCCSVMFSIGGLLCWIGGAYMAALGIFMIVTGSKSSKHLGSLKGEIRNDKHAAKLFHKYDADHSGALDTREFAKLAKDLGHELTHPLLESTIMQLDADRSGTIDMKEFMDWYHSKNELFDIPGVQS
;
A
#
# COMPACT_ATOMS: atom_id res chain seq x y z
N VAL A 1 -2.81 6.07 -6.42
CA VAL A 1 -2.44 6.39 -7.83
C VAL A 1 -1.82 7.77 -7.95
N VAL A 2 -2.40 8.78 -7.27
CA VAL A 2 -2.02 10.20 -7.43
C VAL A 2 -0.53 10.47 -7.17
N GLY A 3 0.05 9.91 -6.09
CA GLY A 3 1.47 10.10 -5.78
C GLY A 3 2.43 9.54 -6.84
N GLY A 4 2.19 8.30 -7.30
CA GLY A 4 3.00 7.69 -8.36
C GLY A 4 2.91 8.43 -9.69
N ALA A 5 1.70 8.85 -10.08
CA ALA A 5 1.49 9.59 -11.32
C ALA A 5 2.19 10.96 -11.28
N TYR A 6 2.11 11.65 -10.13
CA TYR A 6 2.83 12.89 -9.90
C TYR A 6 4.34 12.70 -10.07
N MET A 7 4.93 11.67 -9.45
CA MET A 7 6.36 11.36 -9.59
C MET A 7 6.76 11.07 -11.04
N ALA A 8 5.96 10.29 -11.77
CA ALA A 8 6.25 9.95 -13.15
C ALA A 8 6.26 11.21 -14.04
N VAL A 9 5.26 12.09 -13.89
CA VAL A 9 5.14 13.31 -14.69
C VAL A 9 6.25 14.31 -14.36
N ILE A 10 6.52 14.56 -13.08
CA ILE A 10 7.59 15.48 -12.67
C ILE A 10 8.95 14.96 -13.11
N GLY A 11 9.21 13.66 -12.98
CA GLY A 11 10.44 13.05 -13.46
C GLY A 11 10.64 13.24 -14.96
N ILE A 12 9.61 12.99 -15.78
CA ILE A 12 9.70 13.17 -17.24
C ILE A 12 9.94 14.64 -17.60
N PHE A 13 9.20 15.57 -16.97
CA PHE A 13 9.35 16.98 -17.24
C PHE A 13 10.74 17.50 -16.82
N GLY A 14 11.26 17.03 -15.69
CA GLY A 14 12.60 17.34 -15.21
C GLY A 14 13.69 16.86 -16.15
N ILE A 15 13.60 15.63 -16.67
CA ILE A 15 14.54 15.12 -17.70
C ILE A 15 14.57 16.05 -18.92
N ILE A 16 13.41 16.46 -19.42
CA ILE A 16 13.33 17.34 -20.58
C ILE A 16 14.02 18.68 -20.28
N SER A 17 13.77 19.28 -19.11
CA SER A 17 14.42 20.52 -18.69
C SER A 17 15.93 20.38 -18.57
N ASP A 18 16.41 19.30 -17.96
CA ASP A 18 17.82 19.13 -17.62
C ASP A 18 18.68 18.68 -18.80
N VAL A 19 18.07 18.04 -19.81
CA VAL A 19 18.74 17.76 -21.09
C VAL A 19 19.19 19.06 -21.77
N PHE A 20 18.46 20.16 -21.61
CA PHE A 20 18.88 21.47 -22.13
C PHE A 20 19.93 22.16 -21.25
N SER A 21 20.00 21.84 -19.95
CA SER A 21 20.96 22.43 -19.00
C SER A 21 22.27 21.63 -18.86
N LEU A 22 22.35 20.43 -19.44
CA LEU A 22 23.48 19.48 -19.36
C LEU A 22 23.84 19.05 -17.92
N ALA A 23 22.89 19.15 -16.98
CA ALA A 23 23.06 18.72 -15.60
C ALA A 23 22.93 17.18 -15.48
N ALA A 24 24.02 16.46 -15.77
CA ALA A 24 24.02 14.99 -15.85
C ALA A 24 23.51 14.30 -14.57
N ILE A 25 23.81 14.85 -13.39
CA ILE A 25 23.36 14.29 -12.10
C ILE A 25 21.84 14.44 -11.95
N ASP A 26 21.28 15.60 -12.27
CA ASP A 26 19.85 15.88 -12.14
C ASP A 26 19.03 15.06 -13.12
N ILE A 27 19.54 14.83 -14.34
CA ILE A 27 18.94 13.91 -15.31
C ILE A 27 18.83 12.49 -14.73
N VAL A 28 19.90 11.99 -14.08
CA VAL A 28 19.90 10.65 -13.47
C VAL A 28 18.90 10.58 -12.31
N LEU A 29 18.82 11.62 -11.48
CA LEU A 29 17.87 11.68 -10.37
C LEU A 29 16.41 11.73 -10.88
N HIS A 30 16.12 12.50 -11.93
CA HIS A 30 14.80 12.54 -12.53
C HIS A 30 14.42 11.24 -13.25
N LEU A 31 15.38 10.56 -13.90
CA LEU A 31 15.19 9.21 -14.44
C LEU A 31 14.82 8.22 -13.33
N TYR A 32 15.50 8.27 -12.19
CA TYR A 32 15.18 7.46 -11.03
C TYR A 32 13.76 7.76 -10.53
N VAL A 33 13.42 9.02 -10.28
CA VAL A 33 12.09 9.43 -9.80
C VAL A 33 10.99 9.03 -10.79
N SER A 34 11.22 9.18 -12.09
CA SER A 34 10.26 8.79 -13.14
C SER A 34 10.05 7.28 -13.18
N PHE A 35 11.14 6.51 -13.21
CA PHE A 35 11.10 5.04 -13.26
C PHE A 35 10.31 4.47 -12.08
N PHE A 36 10.62 4.92 -10.87
CA PHE A 36 9.91 4.48 -9.69
C PHE A 36 8.46 5.02 -9.61
N GLY A 37 8.22 6.24 -10.09
CA GLY A 37 6.86 6.76 -10.24
C GLY A 37 6.00 5.86 -11.12
N ILE A 38 6.54 5.39 -12.25
CA ILE A 38 5.88 4.44 -13.15
C ILE A 38 5.63 3.11 -12.43
N ILE A 39 6.61 2.56 -11.70
CA ILE A 39 6.41 1.33 -10.91
C ILE A 39 5.25 1.50 -9.93
N VAL A 40 5.20 2.61 -9.19
CA VAL A 40 4.09 2.89 -8.27
C VAL A 40 2.79 2.96 -9.05
N VAL A 41 2.70 3.69 -10.16
CA VAL A 41 1.47 3.72 -10.99
C VAL A 41 1.05 2.32 -11.43
N VAL A 42 1.97 1.46 -11.87
CA VAL A 42 1.67 0.08 -12.27
C VAL A 42 1.13 -0.75 -11.10
N LEU A 43 1.74 -0.62 -9.92
CA LEU A 43 1.29 -1.27 -8.69
C LEU A 43 -0.05 -0.73 -8.19
N GLU A 44 -0.35 0.54 -8.49
CA GLU A 44 -1.58 1.21 -8.07
C GLU A 44 -2.71 1.15 -9.08
N ALA A 45 -2.42 0.73 -10.32
CA ALA A 45 -3.40 0.59 -11.38
C ALA A 45 -4.39 -0.53 -11.03
N LYS A 46 -5.68 -0.27 -11.24
CA LYS A 46 -6.75 -1.27 -11.06
C LYS A 46 -6.51 -2.47 -11.97
N GLY A 47 -6.93 -3.67 -11.53
CA GLY A 47 -6.73 -4.95 -12.24
C GLY A 47 -7.13 -4.96 -13.72
N ALA A 48 -8.00 -4.06 -14.17
CA ALA A 48 -8.41 -3.93 -15.57
C ALA A 48 -7.28 -3.46 -16.53
N LEU A 49 -6.23 -2.78 -16.04
CA LEU A 49 -5.18 -2.20 -16.88
C LEU A 49 -3.93 -3.07 -17.03
N PHE A 50 -3.66 -3.98 -16.08
CA PHE A 50 -2.46 -4.82 -16.08
C PHE A 50 -2.79 -6.24 -15.63
N THR A 51 -2.21 -7.24 -16.32
CA THR A 51 -2.37 -8.66 -15.96
C THR A 51 -1.79 -8.95 -14.58
N GLN A 52 -2.50 -9.73 -13.77
CA GLN A 52 -2.08 -10.08 -12.40
C GLN A 52 -0.70 -10.74 -12.36
N GLU A 53 -0.36 -11.59 -13.34
CA GLU A 53 0.99 -12.19 -13.45
C GLU A 53 2.14 -11.15 -13.46
N ARG A 54 1.93 -9.98 -14.08
CA ARG A 54 2.96 -8.94 -14.14
C ARG A 54 3.08 -8.24 -12.79
N LYS A 55 1.96 -8.01 -12.11
CA LYS A 55 1.94 -7.43 -10.76
C LYS A 55 2.60 -8.36 -9.75
N ASP A 56 2.32 -9.66 -9.81
CA ASP A 56 2.91 -10.66 -8.92
C ASP A 56 4.43 -10.71 -9.03
N LYS A 57 4.96 -10.64 -10.26
CA LYS A 57 6.42 -10.56 -10.48
C LYS A 57 7.02 -9.28 -9.89
N ILE A 58 6.35 -8.14 -10.06
CA ILE A 58 6.82 -6.86 -9.50
C ILE A 58 6.76 -6.90 -7.96
N ILE A 59 5.67 -7.41 -7.39
CA ILE A 59 5.52 -7.59 -5.94
C ILE A 59 6.59 -8.53 -5.39
N TYR A 60 6.94 -9.59 -6.11
CA TYR A 60 8.03 -10.49 -5.72
C TYR A 60 9.37 -9.74 -5.57
N TYR A 61 9.74 -8.91 -6.55
CA TYR A 61 10.98 -8.12 -6.48
C TYR A 61 10.89 -6.96 -5.48
N PHE A 62 9.72 -6.34 -5.35
CA PHE A 62 9.48 -5.16 -4.53
C PHE A 62 8.50 -5.45 -3.40
N ARG A 63 8.79 -6.48 -2.60
CA ARG A 63 7.90 -6.92 -1.50
C ARG A 63 7.53 -5.79 -0.54
N ALA A 64 8.44 -4.87 -0.27
CA ALA A 64 8.19 -3.70 0.57
C ALA A 64 7.08 -2.78 0.01
N MET A 65 6.93 -2.70 -1.32
CA MET A 65 5.92 -1.85 -1.98
C MET A 65 4.52 -2.45 -1.95
N ALA A 66 4.38 -3.75 -1.70
CA ALA A 66 3.09 -4.36 -1.45
C ALA A 66 2.47 -3.79 -0.16
N TYR A 67 3.29 -3.50 0.85
CA TYR A 67 2.82 -2.93 2.11
C TYR A 67 2.58 -1.42 2.01
N VAL A 68 1.47 -0.96 2.62
CA VAL A 68 1.13 0.48 2.71
C VAL A 68 2.23 1.29 3.40
N TRP A 69 2.78 0.80 4.51
CA TRP A 69 3.84 1.49 5.24
C TRP A 69 5.16 1.52 4.46
N GLY A 70 5.48 0.45 3.71
CA GLY A 70 6.68 0.39 2.88
C GLY A 70 6.64 1.37 1.71
N ARG A 71 5.47 1.57 1.09
CA ARG A 71 5.24 2.67 0.14
C ARG A 71 5.44 4.05 0.77
N GLY A 72 5.01 4.22 2.02
CA GLY A 72 5.23 5.45 2.75
C GLY A 72 6.72 5.76 2.97
N VAL A 73 7.52 4.76 3.38
CA VAL A 73 8.98 4.90 3.48
C VAL A 73 9.60 5.28 2.14
N PHE A 74 9.11 4.67 1.06
CA PHE A 74 9.59 4.97 -0.28
C PHE A 74 9.28 6.41 -0.73
N PHE A 75 8.10 6.93 -0.41
CA PHE A 75 7.76 8.33 -0.69
C PHE A 75 8.64 9.31 0.10
N ILE A 76 9.01 8.98 1.34
CA ILE A 76 9.96 9.78 2.13
C ILE A 76 11.35 9.78 1.49
N PHE A 77 11.80 8.63 0.97
CA PHE A 77 13.05 8.55 0.23
C PHE A 77 13.00 9.37 -1.07
N CYS A 78 11.93 9.28 -1.85
CA CYS A 78 11.79 10.07 -3.08
C CYS A 78 11.71 11.57 -2.79
N CYS A 79 11.05 11.95 -1.68
CA CYS A 79 11.01 13.31 -1.19
C CYS A 79 12.42 13.89 -0.97
N SER A 80 13.33 13.16 -0.32
CA SER A 80 14.70 13.67 -0.08
C SER A 80 15.45 13.93 -1.40
N VAL A 81 15.23 13.08 -2.41
CA VAL A 81 15.78 13.28 -3.76
C VAL A 81 15.19 14.53 -4.42
N MET A 82 13.87 14.75 -4.34
CA MET A 82 13.22 15.93 -4.94
C MET A 82 13.66 17.24 -4.29
N PHE A 83 13.90 17.25 -2.98
CA PHE A 83 14.47 18.42 -2.29
C PHE A 83 15.91 18.71 -2.73
N SER A 84 16.69 17.67 -3.04
CA SER A 84 18.07 17.79 -3.50
C SER A 84 18.18 18.38 -4.91
N ILE A 85 17.28 18.01 -5.83
CA ILE A 85 17.23 18.56 -7.20
C ILE A 85 16.89 20.05 -7.16
N GLY A 86 15.99 20.45 -6.26
CA GLY A 86 15.57 21.84 -6.12
C GLY A 86 14.48 22.25 -7.13
N GLY A 87 14.06 23.51 -7.03
CA GLY A 87 12.98 24.08 -7.85
C GLY A 87 11.62 24.06 -7.14
N LEU A 88 10.80 25.09 -7.43
CA LEU A 88 9.54 25.34 -6.72
C LEU A 88 8.56 24.16 -6.80
N LEU A 89 8.40 23.57 -7.98
CA LEU A 89 7.52 22.41 -8.19
C LEU A 89 8.02 21.18 -7.43
N CYS A 90 9.34 20.94 -7.42
CA CYS A 90 9.95 19.81 -6.70
C CYS A 90 9.83 19.97 -5.18
N TRP A 91 9.93 21.19 -4.65
CA TRP A 91 9.74 21.46 -3.22
C TRP A 91 8.29 21.29 -2.77
N ILE A 92 7.34 21.84 -3.52
CA ILE A 92 5.91 21.68 -3.23
C ILE A 92 5.52 20.20 -3.34
N GLY A 93 5.99 19.52 -4.38
CA GLY A 93 5.85 18.09 -4.58
C GLY A 93 6.45 17.25 -3.46
N GLY A 94 7.69 17.54 -3.11
CA GLY A 94 8.43 16.88 -2.04
C GLY A 94 7.70 17.00 -0.71
N ALA A 95 7.21 18.20 -0.36
CA ALA A 95 6.41 18.41 0.85
C ALA A 95 5.11 17.59 0.85
N TYR A 96 4.38 17.55 -0.27
CA TYR A 96 3.19 16.72 -0.43
C TYR A 96 3.51 15.23 -0.25
N MET A 97 4.58 14.75 -0.88
CA MET A 97 5.03 13.36 -0.79
C MET A 97 5.51 12.99 0.61
N ALA A 98 6.16 13.91 1.33
CA ALA A 98 6.53 13.72 2.73
C ALA A 98 5.29 13.54 3.61
N ALA A 99 4.30 14.41 3.46
CA ALA A 99 3.05 14.32 4.22
C ALA A 99 2.31 13.00 3.93
N LEU A 100 2.20 12.62 2.65
CA LEU A 100 1.62 11.33 2.26
C LEU A 100 2.41 10.15 2.82
N GLY A 101 3.75 10.21 2.76
CA GLY A 101 4.62 9.14 3.24
C GLY A 101 4.45 8.90 4.74
N ILE A 102 4.48 9.98 5.54
CA ILE A 102 4.24 9.92 6.98
C ILE A 102 2.83 9.38 7.26
N PHE A 103 1.82 9.88 6.56
CA PHE A 103 0.44 9.42 6.72
C PHE A 103 0.30 7.91 6.45
N MET A 104 0.92 7.40 5.38
CA MET A 104 0.90 5.97 5.04
C MET A 104 1.67 5.11 6.05
N ILE A 105 2.80 5.59 6.56
CA ILE A 105 3.55 4.87 7.60
C ILE A 105 2.71 4.74 8.87
N VAL A 106 2.09 5.83 9.32
CA VAL A 106 1.30 5.86 10.56
C VAL A 106 0.02 5.02 10.42
N THR A 107 -0.77 5.25 9.37
CA THR A 107 -2.01 4.50 9.14
C THR A 107 -1.73 3.02 8.87
N GLY A 108 -0.74 2.73 8.02
CA GLY A 108 -0.31 1.37 7.70
C GLY A 108 0.17 0.59 8.92
N SER A 109 1.01 1.20 9.76
CA SER A 109 1.49 0.56 11.00
C SER A 109 0.36 0.27 11.98
N LYS A 110 -0.59 1.20 12.12
CA LYS A 110 -1.74 1.04 13.02
C LYS A 110 -2.70 -0.05 12.52
N SER A 111 -2.97 -0.09 11.23
CA SER A 111 -3.81 -1.12 10.59
C SER A 111 -3.15 -2.49 10.62
N SER A 112 -1.83 -2.58 10.39
CA SER A 112 -1.08 -3.84 10.46
C SER A 112 -1.16 -4.46 11.86
N LYS A 113 -1.02 -3.65 12.91
CA LYS A 113 -1.22 -4.11 14.30
C LYS A 113 -2.64 -4.63 14.54
N HIS A 114 -3.66 -3.90 14.09
CA HIS A 114 -5.06 -4.34 14.24
C HIS A 114 -5.35 -5.63 13.50
N LEU A 115 -4.80 -5.79 12.29
CA LEU A 115 -4.89 -7.04 11.55
C LEU A 115 -4.20 -8.19 12.29
N GLY A 116 -3.03 -7.95 12.88
CA GLY A 116 -2.37 -8.93 13.73
C GLY A 116 -3.25 -9.40 14.89
N SER A 117 -3.91 -8.46 15.59
CA SER A 117 -4.86 -8.78 16.67
C SER A 117 -6.09 -9.52 16.16
N LEU A 118 -6.70 -9.05 15.07
CA LEU A 118 -7.91 -9.66 14.47
C LEU A 118 -7.65 -11.08 13.99
N LYS A 119 -6.45 -11.33 13.42
CA LYS A 119 -5.97 -12.67 13.07
C LYS A 119 -5.86 -13.60 14.27
N GLY A 120 -5.45 -13.06 15.43
CA GLY A 120 -5.36 -13.81 16.69
C GLY A 120 -6.71 -14.31 17.22
N GLU A 121 -7.79 -13.59 16.93
CA GLU A 121 -9.16 -14.00 17.31
C GLU A 121 -9.71 -15.14 16.43
N ILE A 122 -9.15 -15.32 15.22
CA ILE A 122 -9.59 -16.35 14.29
C ILE A 122 -8.93 -17.69 14.61
N ARG A 123 -9.71 -18.56 15.28
CA ARG A 123 -9.28 -19.89 15.74
C ARG A 123 -8.74 -20.87 14.70
N ASN A 124 -9.33 -20.96 13.51
CA ASN A 124 -8.93 -21.90 12.45
C ASN A 124 -9.53 -21.52 11.08
N ASP A 125 -9.07 -22.17 10.01
CA ASP A 125 -9.52 -21.96 8.63
C ASP A 125 -11.05 -22.06 8.47
N LYS A 126 -11.69 -23.02 9.15
CA LYS A 126 -13.15 -23.18 9.10
C LYS A 126 -13.87 -22.01 9.78
N HIS A 127 -13.30 -21.46 10.85
CA HIS A 127 -13.83 -20.29 11.53
C HIS A 127 -13.67 -19.05 10.65
N ALA A 128 -12.50 -18.89 10.00
CA ALA A 128 -12.24 -17.81 9.05
C ALA A 128 -13.26 -17.81 7.91
N ALA A 129 -13.44 -18.95 7.23
CA ALA A 129 -14.38 -19.09 6.13
C ALA A 129 -15.84 -18.84 6.57
N LYS A 130 -16.22 -19.32 7.77
CA LYS A 130 -17.55 -19.06 8.34
C LYS A 130 -17.79 -17.58 8.63
N LEU A 131 -16.80 -16.88 9.18
CA LEU A 131 -16.90 -15.44 9.43
C LEU A 131 -17.08 -14.70 8.10
N PHE A 132 -16.26 -15.01 7.09
CA PHE A 132 -16.40 -14.43 5.76
C PHE A 132 -17.83 -14.59 5.21
N HIS A 133 -18.35 -15.82 5.17
CA HIS A 133 -19.70 -16.10 4.68
C HIS A 133 -20.81 -15.50 5.55
N LYS A 134 -20.56 -15.25 6.84
CA LYS A 134 -21.53 -14.61 7.74
C LYS A 134 -21.68 -13.12 7.44
N TYR A 135 -20.60 -12.44 7.06
CA TYR A 135 -20.62 -10.98 6.83
C TYR A 135 -20.80 -10.58 5.37
N ASP A 136 -20.50 -11.48 4.43
CA ASP A 136 -20.87 -11.36 3.01
C ASP A 136 -22.40 -11.48 2.89
N ALA A 137 -23.09 -10.38 3.16
CA ALA A 137 -24.54 -10.33 3.31
C ALA A 137 -25.25 -10.25 1.96
N ASP A 138 -24.57 -9.70 0.96
CA ASP A 138 -25.06 -9.65 -0.41
C ASP A 138 -24.66 -10.88 -1.25
N HIS A 139 -23.85 -11.78 -0.68
CA HIS A 139 -23.33 -12.98 -1.34
C HIS A 139 -22.56 -12.66 -2.62
N SER A 140 -21.88 -11.51 -2.64
CA SER A 140 -21.02 -11.09 -3.75
C SER A 140 -19.76 -11.94 -3.84
N GLY A 141 -19.39 -12.67 -2.79
CA GLY A 141 -18.15 -13.43 -2.70
C GLY A 141 -16.95 -12.55 -2.35
N ALA A 142 -17.17 -11.29 -1.98
CA ALA A 142 -16.16 -10.36 -1.51
C ALA A 142 -16.73 -9.51 -0.36
N LEU A 143 -15.89 -9.13 0.60
CA LEU A 143 -16.30 -8.25 1.69
C LEU A 143 -16.07 -6.80 1.30
N ASP A 144 -17.13 -6.01 1.31
CA ASP A 144 -17.02 -4.57 1.16
C ASP A 144 -16.52 -3.88 2.45
N THR A 145 -16.25 -2.58 2.36
CA THR A 145 -15.79 -1.78 3.50
C THR A 145 -16.69 -1.85 4.74
N ARG A 146 -18.01 -1.87 4.53
CA ARG A 146 -19.01 -1.86 5.60
C ARG A 146 -19.14 -3.26 6.22
N GLU A 147 -19.08 -4.31 5.41
CA GLU A 147 -19.13 -5.70 5.85
C GLU A 147 -17.88 -6.07 6.65
N PHE A 148 -16.70 -5.69 6.17
CA PHE A 148 -15.47 -5.88 6.92
C PHE A 148 -15.45 -5.08 8.23
N ALA A 149 -16.03 -3.87 8.26
CA ALA A 149 -16.18 -3.11 9.51
C ALA A 149 -17.04 -3.83 10.55
N LYS A 150 -18.14 -4.47 10.11
CA LYS A 150 -18.99 -5.29 10.99
C LYS A 150 -18.23 -6.52 11.49
N LEU A 151 -17.49 -7.20 10.60
CA LEU A 151 -16.63 -8.33 10.98
C LEU A 151 -15.64 -7.93 12.06
N ALA A 152 -14.90 -6.83 11.85
CA ALA A 152 -13.92 -6.33 12.81
C ALA A 152 -14.58 -5.98 14.15
N LYS A 153 -15.75 -5.33 14.13
CA LYS A 153 -16.49 -4.97 15.33
C LYS A 153 -16.96 -6.18 16.13
N ASP A 154 -17.50 -7.20 15.47
CA ASP A 154 -17.94 -8.43 16.11
C ASP A 154 -16.76 -9.22 16.73
N LEU A 155 -15.54 -9.03 16.21
CA LEU A 155 -14.31 -9.54 16.80
C LEU A 155 -13.70 -8.59 17.87
N GLY A 156 -14.43 -7.56 18.29
CA GLY A 156 -14.02 -6.64 19.37
C GLY A 156 -13.15 -5.46 18.93
N HIS A 157 -12.99 -5.23 17.62
CA HIS A 157 -12.18 -4.14 17.08
C HIS A 157 -13.03 -3.04 16.46
N GLU A 158 -13.04 -1.85 17.06
CA GLU A 158 -13.63 -0.66 16.45
C GLU A 158 -12.59 0.10 15.62
N LEU A 159 -12.71 0.00 14.30
CA LEU A 159 -11.85 0.71 13.35
C LEU A 159 -12.50 2.02 12.93
N THR A 160 -11.74 3.12 12.98
CA THR A 160 -12.17 4.39 12.37
C THR A 160 -12.14 4.29 10.85
N HIS A 161 -12.93 5.10 10.14
CA HIS A 161 -12.98 5.10 8.67
C HIS A 161 -11.60 5.13 7.97
N PRO A 162 -10.66 6.03 8.30
CA PRO A 162 -9.35 6.03 7.66
C PRO A 162 -8.50 4.80 7.99
N LEU A 163 -8.70 4.20 9.17
CA LEU A 163 -8.01 2.97 9.56
C LEU A 163 -8.58 1.77 8.81
N LEU A 164 -9.90 1.72 8.67
CA LEU A 164 -10.61 0.70 7.91
C LEU A 164 -10.21 0.70 6.43
N GLU A 165 -10.18 1.86 5.79
CA GLU A 165 -9.68 1.99 4.41
C GLU A 165 -8.23 1.51 4.28
N SER A 166 -7.36 1.89 5.22
CA SER A 166 -5.96 1.44 5.24
C SER A 166 -5.83 -0.06 5.47
N THR A 167 -6.76 -0.66 6.23
CA THR A 167 -6.84 -2.10 6.45
C THR A 167 -7.27 -2.83 5.19
N ILE A 168 -8.33 -2.36 4.52
CA ILE A 168 -8.78 -2.95 3.25
C ILE A 168 -7.68 -2.84 2.21
N MET A 169 -7.05 -1.68 2.08
CA MET A 169 -5.92 -1.47 1.17
C MET A 169 -4.71 -2.39 1.46
N GLN A 170 -4.62 -2.99 2.64
CA GLN A 170 -3.60 -3.98 2.98
C GLN A 170 -3.99 -5.41 2.62
N LEU A 171 -5.29 -5.72 2.55
CA LEU A 171 -5.81 -7.04 2.24
C LEU A 171 -6.11 -7.18 0.74
N ASP A 172 -6.67 -6.12 0.15
CA ASP A 172 -7.02 -5.97 -1.26
C ASP A 172 -5.74 -5.81 -2.10
N ALA A 173 -5.18 -6.95 -2.50
CA ALA A 173 -3.95 -7.02 -3.28
C ALA A 173 -4.20 -6.62 -4.74
N ASP A 174 -5.41 -6.92 -5.24
CA ASP A 174 -5.78 -6.72 -6.64
C ASP A 174 -6.31 -5.30 -6.95
N ARG A 175 -6.64 -4.55 -5.89
CA ARG A 175 -7.21 -3.21 -5.88
C ARG A 175 -8.62 -3.14 -6.45
N SER A 176 -9.43 -4.15 -6.21
CA SER A 176 -10.85 -4.20 -6.52
C SER A 176 -11.66 -3.22 -5.65
N GLY A 177 -11.17 -2.89 -4.46
CA GLY A 177 -11.86 -2.09 -3.44
C GLY A 177 -12.68 -2.93 -2.47
N THR A 178 -12.61 -4.24 -2.60
CA THR A 178 -13.29 -5.27 -1.79
C THR A 178 -12.28 -6.37 -1.45
N ILE A 179 -12.55 -7.19 -0.44
CA ILE A 179 -11.66 -8.29 -0.06
C ILE A 179 -12.30 -9.60 -0.49
N ASP A 180 -11.73 -10.27 -1.49
CA ASP A 180 -12.24 -11.58 -1.90
C ASP A 180 -11.83 -12.70 -0.91
N MET A 181 -12.47 -13.88 -1.03
CA MET A 181 -12.18 -15.00 -0.14
C MET A 181 -10.70 -15.45 -0.20
N LYS A 182 -10.09 -15.41 -1.38
CA LYS A 182 -8.70 -15.82 -1.56
C LYS A 182 -7.78 -14.83 -0.84
N GLU A 183 -7.99 -13.53 -1.01
CA GLU A 183 -7.24 -12.48 -0.33
C GLU A 183 -7.37 -12.57 1.20
N PHE A 184 -8.61 -12.81 1.69
CA PHE A 184 -8.85 -12.99 3.13
C PHE A 184 -8.12 -14.21 3.70
N MET A 185 -8.15 -15.34 2.99
CA MET A 185 -7.46 -16.56 3.42
C MET A 185 -5.94 -16.44 3.28
N ASP A 186 -5.43 -15.84 2.22
CA ASP A 186 -4.01 -15.56 2.02
C ASP A 186 -3.46 -14.67 3.15
N TRP A 187 -4.21 -13.65 3.55
CA TRP A 187 -3.91 -12.83 4.72
C TRP A 187 -3.91 -13.67 6.02
N TYR A 188 -4.92 -14.52 6.22
CA TYR A 188 -4.98 -15.40 7.40
C TYR A 188 -3.85 -16.43 7.44
N HIS A 189 -3.39 -16.93 6.29
CA HIS A 189 -2.27 -17.88 6.21
C HIS A 189 -0.89 -17.21 6.17
N SER A 190 -0.81 -15.92 5.84
CA SER A 190 0.46 -15.19 5.77
C SER A 190 1.23 -15.32 7.09
N LYS A 191 2.48 -15.81 7.05
CA LYS A 191 3.28 -15.88 8.26
C LYS A 191 3.48 -14.47 8.78
N ASN A 192 3.06 -14.24 10.02
CA ASN A 192 3.25 -12.97 10.71
C ASN A 192 4.72 -12.89 11.15
N GLU A 193 5.64 -12.74 10.18
CA GLU A 193 7.08 -12.57 10.46
C GLU A 193 7.37 -11.32 11.32
N LEU A 194 6.35 -10.47 11.55
CA LEU A 194 6.43 -9.30 12.44
C LEU A 194 6.04 -9.56 13.91
N PHE A 195 5.52 -10.75 14.27
CA PHE A 195 5.08 -11.06 15.64
C PHE A 195 5.78 -12.28 16.28
N ASP A 196 6.53 -13.09 15.52
CA ASP A 196 7.45 -14.09 16.07
C ASP A 196 8.79 -13.45 16.49
N ILE A 197 8.74 -12.45 17.38
CA ILE A 197 9.93 -12.07 18.14
C ILE A 197 9.99 -13.02 19.34
N PRO A 198 10.93 -13.99 19.39
CA PRO A 198 11.13 -14.79 20.59
C PRO A 198 11.54 -13.85 21.74
N GLY A 199 10.60 -13.54 22.64
CA GLY A 199 10.87 -12.67 23.79
C GLY A 199 9.73 -11.79 24.31
N VAL A 200 8.55 -11.76 23.68
CA VAL A 200 7.39 -11.03 24.23
C VAL A 200 6.26 -12.01 24.59
N GLN A 201 6.55 -12.85 25.57
CA GLN A 201 5.52 -13.39 26.47
C GLN A 201 5.87 -12.90 27.88
N SER A 202 5.00 -12.05 28.42
CA SER A 202 4.88 -11.81 29.86
C SER A 202 3.42 -11.55 30.19
#